data_AF-A0A969B4M1-F1
#
_entry.id   AF-A0A969B4M1-F1
#
_cell.length_a   1.000
_cell.length_b   1.000
_cell.length_c   1.000
_cell.angle_alpha   90.00
_cell.angle_beta   90.00
_cell.angle_gamma   90.00
#
_symmetry.space_group_name_H-M   'P 1'
#
loop_
_entity.id
_entity.type
_entity.pdbx_description
1 polymer ?
#
loop_
_entity_poly.entity_id
_entity_poly.type
_entity_poly.pdbx_seq_one_letter_code
_entity_poly.pdbx_strand_id
1 'polypeptide(L)'
;MLEKYKEARIDYTKAIELLPEQGPEYKYWRGFCNYNLNLPQEALDDFKSFLEKTPKDSYILLMAGHSLYVLKDYQQAVEYYSKAITIKSDYTEAYYWRGYSYFNLGRKTEQRGMLTGRSHWIQATRPIKISNAII
;
A
#
# COMPACT_ATOMS: atom_id res chain seq x y z
N MET A 1 -6.55 -2.16 24.94
CA MET A 1 -5.85 -2.73 23.77
C MET A 1 -4.78 -1.78 23.25
N LEU A 2 -5.11 -0.51 22.96
CA LEU A 2 -4.12 0.49 22.51
C LEU A 2 -2.93 0.70 23.46
N GLU A 3 -3.15 0.64 24.77
CA GLU A 3 -2.06 0.80 25.74
C GLU A 3 -0.98 -0.28 25.56
N LYS A 4 -1.42 -1.54 25.41
CA LYS A 4 -0.52 -2.69 25.16
C LYS A 4 0.31 -2.55 23.90
N TYR A 5 -0.20 -1.89 22.86
CA TYR A 5 0.60 -1.59 21.68
C TYR A 5 1.65 -0.50 21.94
N LYS A 6 1.39 0.49 22.79
CA LYS A 6 2.40 1.49 23.16
C LYS A 6 3.54 0.87 23.95
N GLU A 7 3.21 0.04 24.93
CA GLU A 7 4.19 -0.63 25.78
C GLU A 7 5.03 -1.62 24.94
N ALA A 8 4.37 -2.44 24.10
CA ALA A 8 5.08 -3.31 23.16
C ALA A 8 5.99 -2.53 22.20
N ARG A 9 5.54 -1.37 21.69
CA ARG A 9 6.37 -0.52 20.83
C ARG A 9 7.63 -0.02 21.55
N ILE A 10 7.53 0.32 22.83
CA ILE A 10 8.68 0.73 23.65
C ILE A 10 9.67 -0.43 23.77
N ASP A 11 9.19 -1.63 24.12
CA ASP A 11 10.03 -2.81 24.28
C ASP A 11 10.70 -3.22 22.97
N TYR A 12 9.98 -3.21 21.84
CA TYR A 12 10.58 -3.47 20.53
C TYR A 12 11.60 -2.42 20.13
N THR A 13 11.37 -1.14 20.46
CA THR A 13 12.36 -0.10 20.22
C THR A 13 13.62 -0.37 21.01
N LYS A 14 13.49 -0.79 22.28
CA LYS A 14 14.65 -1.15 23.09
C LYS A 14 15.38 -2.39 22.57
N ALA A 15 14.65 -3.39 22.11
CA ALA A 15 15.24 -4.59 21.50
C ALA A 15 16.07 -4.24 20.23
N ILE A 16 15.57 -3.33 19.39
CA ILE A 16 16.28 -2.85 18.20
C ILE A 16 17.58 -2.13 18.57
N GLU A 17 17.59 -1.33 19.64
CA GLU A 17 18.80 -0.67 20.14
C GLU A 17 19.83 -1.65 20.68
N LEU A 18 19.39 -2.69 21.39
CA LEU A 18 20.26 -3.67 22.03
C LEU A 18 20.84 -4.69 21.03
N LEU A 19 20.06 -5.07 20.02
CA LEU A 19 20.40 -6.12 19.06
C LEU A 19 20.13 -5.64 17.62
N PRO A 20 20.98 -4.75 17.08
CA PRO A 20 20.76 -4.14 15.76
C PRO A 20 20.77 -5.17 14.61
N GLU A 21 21.51 -6.26 14.75
CA GLU A 21 21.57 -7.34 13.75
C GLU A 21 20.23 -8.06 13.58
N GLN A 22 19.50 -8.26 14.68
CA GLN A 22 18.14 -8.83 14.71
C GLN A 22 17.05 -7.76 14.50
N GLY A 23 17.47 -6.49 14.39
CA GLY A 23 16.60 -5.33 14.22
C GLY A 23 15.49 -5.48 13.17
N PRO A 24 15.71 -6.11 12.00
CA PRO A 24 14.64 -6.33 11.02
C PRO A 24 13.44 -7.10 11.59
N GLU A 25 13.67 -8.19 12.33
CA GLU A 25 12.60 -9.01 12.91
C GLU A 25 11.82 -8.23 13.98
N TYR A 26 12.49 -7.43 14.80
CA TYR A 26 11.81 -6.58 15.77
C TYR A 26 11.02 -5.44 15.12
N LYS A 27 11.48 -4.93 13.97
CA LYS A 27 10.74 -3.94 13.16
C LYS A 27 9.46 -4.52 12.57
N TYR A 28 9.39 -5.82 12.25
CA TYR A 28 8.14 -6.48 11.86
C TYR A 28 7.06 -6.20 12.91
N TRP A 29 7.33 -6.57 14.17
CA TRP A 29 6.36 -6.45 15.26
C TRP A 29 6.13 -5.00 15.69
N ARG A 30 7.16 -4.16 15.68
CA ARG A 30 7.00 -2.73 15.94
C ARG A 30 6.14 -2.04 14.88
N GLY A 31 6.26 -2.45 13.62
CA GLY A 31 5.41 -1.99 12.52
C GLY A 31 3.93 -2.29 12.78
N PHE A 32 3.58 -3.48 13.26
CA PHE A 32 2.21 -3.79 13.68
C PHE A 32 1.74 -2.95 14.86
N CYS A 33 2.61 -2.70 15.85
CA CYS A 33 2.27 -1.83 16.96
C CYS A 33 1.96 -0.41 16.45
N ASN A 34 2.82 0.15 15.60
CA ASN A 34 2.62 1.46 14.98
C ASN A 34 1.35 1.52 14.15
N TYR A 35 1.06 0.47 13.37
CA TYR A 35 -0.16 0.34 12.59
C TYR A 35 -1.41 0.40 13.47
N ASN A 36 -1.46 -0.39 14.56
CA ASN A 36 -2.58 -0.40 15.49
C ASN A 36 -2.69 0.88 16.33
N LEU A 37 -1.60 1.62 16.49
CA LEU A 37 -1.57 2.94 17.13
C LEU A 37 -1.95 4.08 16.17
N ASN A 38 -2.33 3.76 14.93
CA ASN A 38 -2.64 4.74 13.88
C ASN A 38 -1.47 5.70 13.59
N LEU A 39 -0.26 5.14 13.55
CA LEU A 39 1.00 5.78 13.19
C LEU A 39 1.49 5.23 11.85
N PRO A 40 0.84 5.62 10.74
CA PRO A 40 1.03 4.95 9.45
C PRO A 40 2.42 5.20 8.84
N GLN A 41 3.05 6.35 9.11
CA GLN A 41 4.39 6.63 8.60
C GLN A 41 5.44 5.75 9.29
N GLU A 42 5.38 5.67 10.61
CA GLU A 42 6.28 4.85 11.42
C GLU A 42 6.07 3.35 11.13
N ALA A 43 4.83 2.93 10.93
CA ALA A 43 4.52 1.57 10.48
C ALA A 43 5.14 1.28 9.10
N LEU A 44 4.98 2.20 8.15
CA LEU A 44 5.53 2.06 6.81
C LEU A 44 7.06 1.94 6.82
N ASP A 45 7.74 2.77 7.61
CA ASP A 45 9.20 2.77 7.70
C ASP A 45 9.72 1.45 8.29
N ASP A 46 9.07 0.94 9.32
CA ASP A 46 9.37 -0.37 9.91
C ASP A 46 9.13 -1.51 8.92
N PHE A 47 8.00 -1.51 8.22
CA PHE A 47 7.68 -2.53 7.21
C PHE A 47 8.65 -2.48 6.02
N LYS A 48 9.00 -1.29 5.53
CA LYS A 48 10.00 -1.14 4.46
C LYS A 48 11.34 -1.72 4.86
N SER A 49 11.80 -1.39 6.06
CA SER A 49 13.08 -1.89 6.56
C SER A 49 13.07 -3.42 6.76
N PHE A 50 11.94 -4.02 7.16
CA PHE A 50 11.81 -5.49 7.18
C PHE A 50 11.87 -6.09 5.76
N LEU A 51 11.16 -5.47 4.80
CA LEU A 51 11.11 -5.92 3.41
C LEU A 51 12.45 -5.83 2.67
N GLU A 52 13.40 -4.99 3.12
CA GLU A 52 14.77 -5.00 2.59
C GLU A 52 15.47 -6.34 2.77
N LYS A 53 15.14 -7.08 3.85
CA LYS A 53 15.68 -8.42 4.13
C LYS A 53 14.77 -9.52 3.62
N THR A 54 13.45 -9.33 3.73
CA THR A 54 12.45 -10.33 3.35
C THR A 54 11.50 -9.76 2.29
N PRO A 55 11.96 -9.52 1.04
CA PRO A 55 11.22 -8.76 0.03
C PRO A 55 9.97 -9.47 -0.50
N LYS A 56 9.79 -10.76 -0.17
CA LYS A 56 8.69 -11.60 -0.64
C LYS A 56 7.64 -11.89 0.44
N ASP A 57 7.67 -11.17 1.56
CA ASP A 57 6.59 -11.27 2.54
C ASP A 57 5.34 -10.56 2.02
N SER A 58 4.41 -11.34 1.46
CA SER A 58 3.16 -10.82 0.92
C SER A 58 2.29 -10.11 1.98
N TYR A 59 2.34 -10.57 3.24
CA TYR A 59 1.56 -9.97 4.32
C TYR A 59 2.10 -8.59 4.67
N ILE A 60 3.41 -8.43 4.78
CA ILE A 60 4.02 -7.14 5.06
C ILE A 60 3.91 -6.18 3.86
N LEU A 61 3.97 -6.68 2.63
CA LEU A 61 3.65 -5.88 1.45
C LEU A 61 2.20 -5.35 1.48
N LEU A 62 1.23 -6.16 1.92
CA LEU A 62 -0.15 -5.70 2.13
C LEU A 62 -0.18 -4.60 3.21
N MET A 63 0.43 -4.82 4.36
CA MET A 63 0.41 -3.85 5.47
C MET A 63 1.10 -2.53 5.11
N ALA A 64 2.24 -2.58 4.44
CA ALA A 64 2.92 -1.40 3.91
C ALA A 64 2.07 -0.66 2.87
N GLY A 65 1.40 -1.40 1.97
CA GLY A 65 0.43 -0.84 1.02
C GLY A 65 -0.73 -0.13 1.73
N HIS A 66 -1.20 -0.68 2.85
CA HIS A 66 -2.27 -0.08 3.62
C HIS A 66 -1.82 1.17 4.39
N SER A 67 -0.63 1.16 4.98
CA SER A 67 -0.02 2.37 5.54
C SER A 67 0.09 3.49 4.51
N LEU A 68 0.54 3.18 3.28
CA LEU A 68 0.59 4.14 2.16
C LEU A 68 -0.79 4.66 1.77
N TYR A 69 -1.80 3.79 1.76
CA TYR A 69 -3.18 4.17 1.50
C TYR A 69 -3.70 5.17 2.54
N VAL A 70 -3.45 4.93 3.84
CA VAL A 70 -3.81 5.85 4.93
C VAL A 70 -3.08 7.19 4.80
N LEU A 71 -1.82 7.16 4.36
CA LEU A 71 -1.02 8.36 4.02
C LEU A 71 -1.48 9.05 2.73
N LYS A 72 -2.49 8.52 2.04
CA LYS A 72 -3.03 8.99 0.75
C LYS A 72 -2.03 8.95 -0.40
N ASP A 73 -0.97 8.16 -0.26
CA ASP A 73 -0.07 7.79 -1.36
C ASP A 73 -0.62 6.56 -2.08
N TYR A 74 -1.74 6.79 -2.76
CA TYR A 74 -2.47 5.73 -3.46
C TYR A 74 -1.65 5.11 -4.59
N GLN A 75 -0.70 5.86 -5.18
CA GLN A 75 0.13 5.36 -6.27
C GLN A 75 1.10 4.30 -5.75
N GLN A 76 1.86 4.60 -4.70
CA GLN A 76 2.75 3.60 -4.09
C GLN A 76 1.93 2.47 -3.46
N ALA A 77 0.77 2.74 -2.87
CA ALA A 77 -0.10 1.69 -2.33
C ALA A 77 -0.47 0.64 -3.40
N VAL A 78 -0.84 1.07 -4.61
CA VAL A 78 -1.13 0.17 -5.75
C VAL A 78 0.08 -0.73 -6.08
N GLU A 79 1.29 -0.18 -6.06
CA GLU A 79 2.51 -0.93 -6.35
C GLU A 79 2.77 -2.01 -5.30
N TYR A 80 2.63 -1.68 -4.01
CA TYR A 80 2.81 -2.63 -2.91
C TYR A 80 1.76 -3.74 -2.93
N TYR A 81 0.49 -3.40 -3.16
CA TYR A 81 -0.56 -4.41 -3.31
C TYR A 81 -0.32 -5.30 -4.53
N SER A 82 0.16 -4.73 -5.65
CA SER A 82 0.49 -5.52 -6.84
C SER A 82 1.63 -6.49 -6.59
N LYS A 83 2.67 -6.08 -5.84
CA LYS A 83 3.74 -6.99 -5.40
C LYS A 83 3.19 -8.11 -4.51
N ALA A 84 2.32 -7.79 -3.55
CA ALA A 84 1.69 -8.80 -2.69
C ALA A 84 0.89 -9.83 -3.51
N ILE A 85 0.14 -9.37 -4.53
CA ILE A 85 -0.63 -10.22 -5.44
C ILE A 85 0.28 -11.10 -6.31
N THR A 86 1.41 -10.58 -6.79
CA THR A 86 2.39 -11.37 -7.55
C THR A 86 2.94 -12.54 -6.73
N ILE A 87 3.08 -12.37 -5.42
CA ILE A 87 3.56 -13.42 -4.50
C ILE A 87 2.43 -14.36 -4.12
N LYS A 88 1.25 -13.81 -3.81
CA LYS A 88 0.06 -14.54 -3.40
C LYS A 88 -1.12 -14.15 -4.30
N SER A 89 -1.36 -14.95 -5.34
CA SER A 89 -2.35 -14.65 -6.39
C SER A 89 -3.80 -14.71 -5.93
N ASP A 90 -4.09 -15.41 -4.82
CA ASP A 90 -5.42 -15.51 -4.20
C ASP A 90 -5.62 -14.50 -3.05
N TYR A 91 -4.80 -13.46 -2.98
CA TYR A 91 -4.84 -12.50 -1.88
C TYR A 91 -5.97 -11.48 -2.01
N THR A 92 -7.20 -11.90 -1.70
CA THR A 92 -8.43 -11.09 -1.82
C THR A 92 -8.29 -9.68 -1.25
N GLU A 93 -7.71 -9.56 -0.05
CA GLU A 93 -7.51 -8.28 0.63
C GLU A 93 -6.64 -7.31 -0.19
N ALA A 94 -5.58 -7.82 -0.83
CA ALA A 94 -4.71 -7.00 -1.67
C ALA A 94 -5.43 -6.51 -2.93
N TYR A 95 -6.30 -7.33 -3.53
CA TYR A 95 -7.14 -6.89 -4.65
C TYR A 95 -8.15 -5.82 -4.23
N TYR A 96 -8.81 -6.01 -3.08
CA TYR A 96 -9.76 -5.04 -2.53
C TYR A 96 -9.12 -3.67 -2.34
N TRP A 97 -8.02 -3.61 -1.59
CA TRP A 97 -7.36 -2.33 -1.31
C TRP A 97 -6.70 -1.72 -2.54
N ARG A 98 -6.18 -2.52 -3.48
CA ARG A 98 -5.68 -2.00 -4.75
C ARG A 98 -6.78 -1.35 -5.58
N GLY A 99 -7.96 -1.97 -5.65
CA GLY A 99 -9.13 -1.38 -6.31
C GLY A 99 -9.54 -0.06 -5.67
N TYR A 100 -9.53 -0.01 -4.34
CA TYR A 100 -9.86 1.21 -3.60
C TYR A 100 -8.82 2.32 -3.78
N SER A 101 -7.53 1.98 -3.89
CA SER A 101 -6.48 2.92 -4.26
C SER A 101 -6.66 3.48 -5.68
N TYR A 102 -7.00 2.64 -6.67
CA TYR A 102 -7.31 3.11 -8.03
C TYR A 102 -8.50 4.07 -8.06
N PHE A 103 -9.56 3.76 -7.33
CA PHE A 103 -10.73 4.63 -7.21
C PHE A 103 -10.34 6.02 -6.67
N ASN A 104 -9.53 6.07 -5.61
CA ASN A 104 -9.08 7.34 -5.03
C ASN A 104 -8.09 8.11 -5.93
N LEU A 105 -7.24 7.42 -6.71
CA LEU A 105 -6.41 8.04 -7.74
C LEU A 105 -7.27 8.73 -8.81
N GLY A 106 -8.29 8.04 -9.32
CA GLY A 106 -9.22 8.57 -10.31
C GLY A 106 -9.91 9.85 -9.84
N ARG A 107 -10.43 9.85 -8.62
CA ARG A 107 -11.05 11.03 -8.00
C ARG A 107 -10.09 12.21 -7.86
N LYS A 108 -8.83 11.95 -7.47
CA LYS A 108 -7.80 13.00 -7.32
C LYS A 108 -7.43 13.60 -8.68
N THR A 109 -7.34 12.77 -9.72
CA THR A 109 -7.07 13.26 -11.09
C THR A 109 -8.23 14.08 -11.65
N GLU A 110 -9.47 13.65 -11.42
CA GLU A 110 -10.67 14.38 -11.82
C GLU A 110 -10.77 15.74 -11.13
N GLN A 111 -10.64 15.76 -9.80
CA GLN A 111 -10.67 17.01 -9.02
C GLN A 111 -9.58 17.99 -9.49
N ARG A 112 -8.37 17.49 -9.76
CA ARG A 112 -7.28 18.32 -10.30
C ARG A 112 -7.63 18.85 -11.69
N GLY A 113 -8.24 18.05 -12.56
CA GLY A 113 -8.70 18.48 -13.88
C GLY A 113 -9.73 19.61 -13.81
N MET A 114 -10.70 19.49 -12.90
CA MET A 114 -11.70 20.53 -12.64
C MET A 114 -11.04 21.83 -12.12
N LEU A 115 -10.11 21.73 -11.16
CA LEU A 115 -9.42 22.88 -10.58
C LEU A 115 -8.47 23.59 -11.56
N THR A 116 -7.89 22.84 -12.51
CA THR A 116 -6.92 23.38 -13.49
C THR A 116 -7.56 23.78 -14.81
N GLY A 117 -8.88 23.66 -14.95
CA GLY A 117 -9.60 23.90 -16.21
C GLY A 117 -9.26 22.89 -17.32
N ARG A 118 -8.44 21.87 -17.04
CA ARG A 118 -8.17 20.74 -17.94
C ARG A 118 -9.23 19.67 -17.72
N SER A 119 -10.45 19.93 -18.19
CA SER A 119 -11.45 18.88 -18.40
C SER A 119 -10.98 17.95 -19.52
N HIS A 120 -10.22 16.92 -19.17
CA HIS A 120 -9.92 15.86 -20.12
C HIS A 120 -11.20 15.05 -20.33
N TRP A 121 -11.90 15.36 -21.42
CA TRP A 121 -12.91 14.49 -21.99
C TRP A 121 -12.35 13.08 -22.05
N ILE A 122 -13.02 12.17 -21.35
CA ILE A 122 -12.84 10.74 -21.48
C ILE A 122 -12.98 10.44 -22.97
N GLN A 123 -11.90 10.02 -23.64
CA GLN A 123 -11.99 9.41 -24.98
C GLN A 123 -12.64 8.02 -24.82
N ALA A 124 -13.92 8.01 -24.49
CA ALA A 124 -14.79 6.85 -24.66
C ALA A 124 -15.31 6.90 -26.09
N THR A 125 -14.57 6.27 -27.01
CA THR A 125 -15.05 5.43 -28.12
C THR A 125 -13.91 5.26 -29.11
N ARG A 126 -13.15 4.17 -29.02
CA ARG A 126 -12.55 3.61 -30.24
C ARG A 126 -13.71 2.92 -30.97
N PRO A 127 -14.13 3.36 -32.17
CA PRO A 127 -15.11 2.60 -32.92
C PRO A 127 -14.46 1.28 -33.36
N ILE A 128 -15.13 0.17 -33.06
CA ILE A 128 -14.82 -1.15 -33.61
C ILE A 128 -15.08 -1.04 -35.12
N LYS A 129 -14.02 -1.05 -35.93
CA LYS A 129 -14.16 -1.25 -37.38
C LYS A 129 -14.57 -2.70 -37.63
N ILE A 130 -15.87 -2.94 -37.80
CA ILE A 130 -16.34 -4.17 -38.47
C ILE A 130 -16.37 -3.84 -39.96
N SER A 131 -15.32 -4.25 -40.67
CA SER A 131 -15.28 -4.23 -42.13
C SER A 131 -16.04 -5.46 -42.64
N ASN A 132 -17.33 -5.31 -42.92
CA ASN A 132 -18.04 -6.26 -43.76
C ASN A 132 -17.75 -5.95 -45.23
N ALA A 133 -16.91 -6.77 -45.86
CA ALA A 133 -16.86 -6.88 -47.31
C ALA A 133 -17.50 -8.23 -47.68
N ILE A 134 -18.71 -8.15 -48.20
CA ILE A 134 -19.45 -9.25 -48.85
C ILE A 134 -18.77 -9.48 -50.21
N ILE A 135 -18.59 -10.76 -50.55
CA ILE A 135 -18.09 -11.28 -51.84
C ILE A 135 -19.05 -10.88 -52.97
#